data_AF-S4PPI8-F1
#
_entry.id   AF-S4PPI8-F1
#
_cell.length_a   1.000
_cell.length_b   1.000
_cell.length_c   1.000
_cell.angle_alpha   90.00
_cell.angle_beta   90.00
_cell.angle_gamma   90.00
#
_symmetry.space_group_name_H-M   'P 1'
#
loop_
_entity.id
_entity.type
_entity.pdbx_description
1 polymer ?
#
loop_
_entity_poly.entity_id
_entity_poly.type
_entity_poly.pdbx_seq_one_letter_code
_entity_poly.pdbx_strand_id
1 'polypeptide(L)'
;MGRTQALMLHIDSFIENLFHLAADEDPDVRKNVCHALVLLLEVRLDRLIPHLPSIIEYMLMRTQDSEEGVALEACEFWLTLAEQNVCREVLGPRLPALLPVLVRGMRYSEMDVILLRGDRDDDADDAEPDRESDIRPRFHKPRSHTIKHNAGAG
;
A
#
# COMPACT_ATOMS: atom_id res chain seq x y z
N MET A 1 -13.76 0.21 22.64
CA MET A 1 -14.87 -0.34 21.84
C MET A 1 -14.84 -1.85 21.97
N GLY A 2 -15.88 -2.46 22.55
CA GLY A 2 -15.92 -3.89 22.83
C GLY A 2 -15.91 -4.69 21.54
N ARG A 3 -14.83 -5.44 21.31
CA ARG A 3 -14.70 -6.37 20.18
C ARG A 3 -15.85 -7.39 20.25
N THR A 4 -16.42 -7.74 19.11
CA THR A 4 -17.60 -8.62 19.00
C THR A 4 -17.31 -9.97 19.66
N GLN A 5 -17.89 -10.24 20.84
CA GLN A 5 -17.68 -11.49 21.59
C GLN A 5 -18.02 -12.73 20.75
N ALA A 6 -18.99 -12.62 19.83
CA ALA A 6 -19.37 -13.70 18.92
C ALA A 6 -18.22 -14.15 18.01
N LEU A 7 -17.45 -13.21 17.45
CA LEU A 7 -16.28 -13.56 16.63
C LEU A 7 -15.23 -14.28 17.47
N MET A 8 -15.00 -13.82 18.70
CA MET A 8 -14.02 -14.43 19.61
C MET A 8 -14.38 -15.86 20.01
N LEU A 9 -15.68 -16.18 20.10
CA LEU A 9 -16.16 -17.53 20.42
C LEU A 9 -16.00 -18.51 19.27
N HIS A 10 -16.04 -18.03 18.02
CA HIS A 10 -16.02 -18.86 16.82
C HIS A 10 -14.76 -18.69 15.96
N ILE A 11 -13.73 -18.04 16.50
CA ILE A 11 -12.52 -17.67 15.76
C ILE A 11 -11.78 -18.88 15.17
N ASP A 12 -11.71 -19.97 15.93
CA ASP A 12 -10.97 -21.17 15.52
C ASP A 12 -11.70 -21.84 14.34
N SER A 13 -13.03 -21.93 14.41
CA SER A 13 -13.85 -22.41 13.28
C SER A 13 -13.79 -21.47 12.07
N PHE A 14 -13.71 -20.16 12.28
CA PHE A 14 -13.55 -19.21 11.19
C PHE A 14 -12.22 -19.43 10.45
N ILE A 15 -11.11 -19.58 11.18
CA ILE A 15 -9.78 -19.84 10.61
C ILE A 15 -9.77 -21.15 9.81
N GLU A 16 -10.35 -22.23 10.35
CA GLU A 16 -10.44 -23.51 9.64
C GLU A 16 -11.20 -23.38 8.31
N ASN A 17 -12.33 -22.67 8.30
CA ASN A 17 -13.10 -22.44 7.07
C ASN A 17 -12.34 -21.57 6.06
N LEU A 18 -11.55 -20.59 6.51
CA LEU A 18 -10.69 -19.81 5.62
C LEU A 18 -9.66 -20.70 4.92
N PHE A 19 -9.06 -21.66 5.63
CA PHE A 19 -8.12 -22.60 5.01
C PHE A 19 -8.78 -23.55 4.01
N HIS A 20 -10.03 -23.93 4.24
CA HIS A 20 -10.79 -24.70 3.24
C HIS A 20 -11.03 -23.92 1.94
N LEU A 21 -11.23 -22.60 2.05
CA LEU A 21 -11.46 -21.70 0.90
C LEU A 21 -10.16 -21.17 0.26
N ALA A 22 -8.99 -21.44 0.84
CA ALA A 22 -7.72 -20.91 0.36
C ALA A 22 -7.37 -21.36 -1.08
N ALA A 23 -7.85 -22.53 -1.48
CA ALA A 23 -7.61 -23.10 -2.81
C ALA A 23 -8.76 -22.89 -3.79
N ASP A 24 -9.73 -22.03 -3.48
CA ASP A 24 -10.88 -21.77 -4.34
C ASP A 24 -10.45 -21.18 -5.70
N GLU A 25 -11.17 -21.56 -6.76
CA GLU A 25 -10.93 -21.10 -8.13
C GLU A 25 -11.47 -19.68 -8.36
N ASP A 26 -12.46 -19.26 -7.56
CA ASP A 26 -13.02 -17.91 -7.64
C ASP A 26 -12.04 -16.87 -7.05
N PRO A 27 -11.56 -15.91 -7.86
CA PRO A 27 -10.64 -14.89 -7.39
C PRO A 27 -11.23 -13.97 -6.32
N ASP A 28 -12.53 -13.71 -6.31
CA ASP A 28 -13.16 -12.90 -5.26
C ASP A 28 -13.15 -13.65 -3.92
N VAL A 29 -13.31 -14.97 -3.93
CA VAL A 29 -13.16 -15.80 -2.72
C VAL A 29 -11.72 -15.73 -2.22
N ARG A 30 -10.73 -15.95 -3.10
CA ARG A 30 -9.32 -15.87 -2.72
C ARG A 30 -8.93 -14.50 -2.17
N LYS A 31 -9.41 -13.43 -2.80
CA LYS A 31 -9.21 -12.04 -2.37
C LYS A 31 -9.74 -11.83 -0.95
N ASN A 32 -10.98 -12.24 -0.69
CA ASN A 32 -11.60 -12.14 0.62
C ASN A 32 -10.91 -13.00 1.69
N VAL A 33 -10.38 -14.17 1.31
CA VAL A 33 -9.56 -15.00 2.21
C VAL A 33 -8.27 -14.28 2.59
N CYS A 34 -7.58 -13.66 1.61
CA CYS A 34 -6.37 -12.88 1.88
C CYS A 34 -6.68 -11.72 2.83
N HIS A 35 -7.68 -10.91 2.51
CA HIS A 35 -8.12 -9.78 3.33
C HIS A 35 -8.50 -10.21 4.76
N ALA A 36 -9.25 -11.32 4.92
CA ALA A 36 -9.61 -11.83 6.23
C ALA A 36 -8.39 -12.23 7.06
N LEU A 37 -7.38 -12.86 6.45
CA LEU A 37 -6.14 -13.24 7.13
C LEU A 37 -5.30 -12.02 7.54
N VAL A 38 -5.28 -10.96 6.72
CA VAL A 38 -4.63 -9.67 7.07
C VAL A 38 -5.29 -9.06 8.31
N LEU A 39 -6.62 -8.96 8.33
CA LEU A 39 -7.37 -8.43 9.48
C LEU A 39 -7.18 -9.30 10.74
N LEU A 40 -7.15 -10.62 10.57
CA LEU A 40 -6.89 -11.53 11.69
C LEU A 40 -5.48 -11.37 12.26
N LEU A 41 -4.50 -11.05 11.42
CA LEU A 41 -3.13 -10.78 11.85
C LEU A 41 -3.05 -9.55 12.78
N GLU A 42 -3.78 -8.49 12.46
CA GLU A 42 -3.84 -7.27 13.29
C GLU A 42 -4.54 -7.49 14.63
N VAL A 43 -5.67 -8.22 14.60
CA VAL A 43 -6.56 -8.28 15.77
C VAL A 43 -6.24 -9.46 16.68
N ARG A 44 -5.75 -10.58 16.13
CA ARG A 44 -5.57 -11.88 16.80
C ARG A 44 -4.38 -12.70 16.30
N LEU A 45 -3.20 -12.09 16.29
CA LEU A 45 -1.94 -12.81 16.03
C LEU A 45 -1.78 -14.05 16.94
N ASP A 46 -2.22 -13.97 18.20
CA ASP A 46 -2.14 -15.06 19.19
C ASP A 46 -2.75 -16.38 18.72
N ARG A 47 -3.84 -16.31 17.93
CA ARG A 47 -4.49 -17.49 17.36
C ARG A 47 -3.89 -17.94 16.04
N LEU A 48 -3.22 -17.06 15.32
CA LEU A 48 -2.58 -17.38 14.04
C LEU A 48 -1.18 -17.98 14.18
N ILE A 49 -0.46 -17.72 15.29
CA ILE A 49 0.91 -18.22 15.51
C ILE A 49 1.10 -19.70 15.14
N PRO A 50 0.22 -20.65 15.55
CA PRO A 50 0.40 -22.06 15.22
C PRO A 50 0.33 -22.36 13.71
N HIS A 51 -0.38 -21.53 12.96
CA HIS A 51 -0.63 -21.71 11.52
C HIS A 51 0.20 -20.76 10.65
N LEU A 52 0.95 -19.84 11.26
CA LEU A 52 1.66 -18.76 10.59
C LEU A 52 2.64 -19.24 9.52
N PRO A 53 3.38 -20.36 9.68
CA PRO A 53 4.22 -20.89 8.61
C PRO A 53 3.43 -21.24 7.35
N SER A 54 2.27 -21.90 7.49
CA SER A 54 1.39 -22.26 6.37
C SER A 54 0.74 -21.02 5.75
N ILE A 55 0.34 -20.05 6.58
CA ILE A 55 -0.20 -18.76 6.10
C ILE A 55 0.84 -18.02 5.27
N ILE A 56 2.10 -18.00 5.70
CA ILE A 56 3.18 -17.33 4.95
C ILE A 56 3.43 -18.01 3.61
N GLU A 57 3.42 -19.34 3.55
CA GLU A 57 3.55 -20.06 2.28
C GLU A 57 2.37 -19.75 1.35
N TYR A 58 1.16 -19.74 1.90
CA TYR A 58 -0.05 -19.37 1.17
C TYR A 58 0.03 -17.93 0.64
N MET A 59 0.35 -16.96 1.49
CA MET A 59 0.46 -15.55 1.11
C MET A 59 1.55 -15.35 0.07
N LEU A 60 2.70 -16.04 0.18
CA LEU A 60 3.77 -15.95 -0.81
C LEU A 60 3.32 -16.45 -2.20
N MET A 61 2.49 -17.50 -2.23
CA MET A 61 1.86 -17.97 -3.46
C MET A 61 0.84 -16.96 -4.00
N ARG A 62 0.01 -16.36 -3.13
CA ARG A 62 -1.03 -15.40 -3.54
C ARG A 62 -0.49 -14.03 -3.94
N THR A 63 0.65 -13.56 -3.40
CA THR A 63 1.33 -12.35 -3.89
C THR A 63 1.82 -12.50 -5.35
N GLN A 64 1.82 -13.72 -5.88
CA GLN A 64 2.16 -14.03 -7.27
C GLN A 64 0.93 -14.49 -8.07
N ASP A 65 -0.29 -14.28 -7.58
CA ASP A 65 -1.52 -14.64 -8.29
C ASP A 65 -1.61 -13.85 -9.61
N SER A 66 -2.24 -14.46 -10.62
CA SER A 66 -2.46 -13.80 -11.92
C SER A 66 -3.47 -12.68 -11.82
N GLU A 67 -4.39 -12.79 -10.85
CA GLU A 67 -5.39 -11.76 -10.58
C GLU A 67 -4.79 -10.69 -9.68
N GLU A 68 -4.59 -9.50 -10.23
CA GLU A 68 -3.93 -8.37 -9.56
C GLU A 68 -4.59 -8.01 -8.22
N GLY A 69 -5.93 -8.04 -8.16
CA GLY A 69 -6.66 -7.77 -6.92
C GLY A 69 -6.36 -8.79 -5.81
N VAL A 70 -6.14 -10.06 -6.14
CA VAL A 70 -5.76 -11.08 -5.16
C VAL A 70 -4.30 -10.87 -4.73
N ALA A 71 -3.42 -10.58 -5.68
CA ALA A 71 -2.00 -10.32 -5.41
C ALA A 71 -1.80 -9.09 -4.51
N LEU A 72 -2.59 -8.03 -4.73
CA LEU A 72 -2.55 -6.80 -3.95
C LEU A 72 -2.98 -7.05 -2.50
N GLU A 73 -4.13 -7.69 -2.28
CA GLU A 73 -4.60 -8.02 -0.92
C GLU A 73 -3.62 -8.95 -0.18
N ALA A 74 -3.04 -9.92 -0.88
CA ALA A 74 -1.98 -10.77 -0.32
C ALA A 74 -0.70 -9.97 0.00
N CYS A 75 -0.45 -8.86 -0.69
CA CYS A 75 0.72 -8.02 -0.45
C CYS A 75 0.59 -7.22 0.85
N GLU A 76 -0.63 -6.79 1.21
CA GLU A 76 -0.91 -6.08 2.46
C GLU A 76 -0.48 -6.89 3.70
N PHE A 77 -0.59 -8.22 3.64
CA PHE A 77 -0.12 -9.12 4.69
C PHE A 77 1.33 -8.86 5.10
N TRP A 78 2.21 -8.55 4.15
CA TRP A 78 3.63 -8.32 4.46
C TRP A 78 3.85 -7.01 5.20
N LEU A 79 3.06 -5.98 4.88
CA LEU A 79 3.09 -4.69 5.60
C LEU A 79 2.62 -4.90 7.04
N THR A 80 1.48 -5.55 7.22
CA THR A 80 0.92 -5.83 8.56
C THR A 80 1.82 -6.74 9.39
N LEU A 81 2.43 -7.76 8.77
CA LEU A 81 3.36 -8.67 9.46
C LEU A 81 4.64 -7.95 9.87
N ALA A 82 5.12 -7.00 9.08
CA ALA A 82 6.33 -6.23 9.40
C ALA A 82 6.21 -5.41 10.69
N GLU A 83 4.99 -5.02 11.07
CA GLU A 83 4.71 -4.31 12.33
C GLU A 83 4.66 -5.24 13.56
N GLN A 84 4.62 -6.56 13.36
CA GLN A 84 4.53 -7.52 14.46
C GLN A 84 5.91 -7.86 15.04
N ASN A 85 5.99 -8.01 16.36
CA ASN A 85 7.24 -8.36 17.05
C ASN A 85 7.82 -9.72 16.61
N VAL A 86 6.98 -10.63 16.12
CA VAL A 86 7.38 -11.97 15.65
C VAL A 86 7.96 -11.96 14.22
N CYS A 87 7.85 -10.85 13.49
CA CYS A 87 8.20 -10.76 12.07
C CYS A 87 9.58 -11.35 11.77
N ARG A 88 10.61 -10.91 12.50
CA ARG A 88 12.00 -11.30 12.23
C ARG A 88 12.23 -12.81 12.34
N GLU A 89 11.60 -13.46 13.31
CA GLU A 89 11.73 -14.89 13.55
C GLU A 89 11.06 -15.69 12.43
N VAL A 90 9.85 -15.30 12.04
CA VAL A 90 9.03 -16.07 11.13
C VAL A 90 9.39 -15.80 9.66
N LEU A 91 9.67 -14.54 9.33
CA LEU A 91 10.00 -14.11 7.96
C LEU A 91 11.47 -14.38 7.61
N GLY A 92 12.37 -14.41 8.59
CA GLY A 92 13.82 -14.59 8.37
C GLY A 92 14.18 -15.74 7.41
N PRO A 93 13.67 -16.96 7.62
CA PRO A 93 13.92 -18.10 6.73
C PRO A 93 13.30 -17.97 5.33
N ARG A 94 12.24 -17.16 5.18
CA ARG A 94 11.46 -17.02 3.94
C ARG A 94 11.81 -15.77 3.14
N LEU A 95 12.54 -14.84 3.75
CA LEU A 95 12.95 -13.57 3.15
C LEU A 95 13.66 -13.72 1.79
N PRO A 96 14.57 -14.71 1.58
CA PRO A 96 15.21 -14.90 0.27
C PRO A 96 14.23 -15.24 -0.85
N ALA A 97 13.10 -15.88 -0.54
CA ALA A 97 12.05 -16.20 -1.50
C ALA A 97 11.07 -15.03 -1.68
N LEU A 98 10.76 -14.29 -0.61
CA LEU A 98 9.83 -13.16 -0.64
C LEU A 98 10.39 -11.93 -1.35
N LEU A 99 11.67 -11.58 -1.10
CA LEU A 99 12.26 -10.35 -1.66
C LEU A 99 12.17 -10.26 -3.20
N PRO A 100 12.53 -11.29 -3.98
CA PRO A 100 12.40 -11.25 -5.44
C PRO A 100 10.95 -11.07 -5.93
N VAL A 101 9.96 -11.55 -5.15
CA VAL A 101 8.54 -11.40 -5.46
C VAL A 101 8.13 -9.94 -5.27
N LEU A 102 8.45 -9.35 -4.12
CA LEU A 102 8.12 -7.94 -3.84
C LEU A 102 8.80 -6.98 -4.81
N VAL A 103 10.10 -7.17 -5.07
CA VAL A 103 10.85 -6.32 -6.02
C VAL A 103 10.28 -6.40 -7.44
N ARG A 104 9.77 -7.58 -7.84
CA ARG A 104 9.11 -7.74 -9.14
C ARG A 104 7.80 -6.95 -9.21
N GLY A 105 7.02 -6.95 -8.13
CA GLY A 105 5.77 -6.20 -8.01
C GLY A 105 5.96 -4.68 -7.96
N MET A 106 7.17 -4.17 -7.74
CA MET A 106 7.47 -2.73 -7.78
C MET A 106 7.65 -2.17 -9.20
N ARG A 107 7.59 -3.00 -10.24
CA ARG A 107 7.65 -2.52 -11.62
C ARG A 107 6.29 -2.02 -12.05
N TYR A 108 6.23 -0.81 -12.61
CA TYR A 108 5.02 -0.29 -13.25
C TYR A 108 4.47 -1.27 -14.29
N SER A 109 3.15 -1.37 -14.35
CA SER A 109 2.47 -2.11 -15.41
C SER A 109 2.67 -1.40 -16.76
N GLU A 110 2.50 -2.11 -17.87
CA GLU A 110 2.57 -1.48 -19.19
C GLU A 110 1.53 -0.37 -19.35
N MET A 111 0.34 -0.55 -18.76
CA MET A 111 -0.72 0.45 -18.74
C MET A 111 -0.28 1.71 -17.98
N ASP A 112 0.31 1.55 -16.79
CA ASP A 112 0.82 2.68 -16.00
C ASP A 112 1.92 3.41 -16.74
N VAL A 113 2.83 2.70 -17.40
CA VAL A 113 3.89 3.30 -18.21
C VAL A 113 3.31 4.12 -19.37
N ILE A 114 2.25 3.64 -20.02
CA ILE A 114 1.57 4.37 -21.10
C ILE A 114 0.89 5.63 -20.54
N LEU A 115 0.16 5.51 -19.43
CA LEU A 115 -0.50 6.66 -18.78
C LEU A 115 0.51 7.71 -18.35
N LEU A 116 1.57 7.29 -17.67
CA LEU A 116 2.70 8.14 -17.26
C LEU A 116 3.40 8.81 -18.44
N ARG A 117 3.32 8.26 -19.67
CA ARG A 117 3.88 8.89 -20.87
C ARG A 117 2.88 9.84 -21.54
N GLY A 118 1.58 9.58 -21.45
CA GLY A 118 0.53 10.47 -21.95
C GLY A 118 0.44 11.77 -21.15
N ASP A 119 0.67 11.71 -19.84
CA ASP A 119 0.77 12.91 -18.98
C ASP A 119 2.03 13.74 -19.24
N ARG A 120 3.02 13.22 -19.99
CA ARG A 120 4.27 13.92 -20.34
C ARG A 120 4.14 14.85 -21.55
N ASP A 121 2.94 15.04 -22.10
CA ASP A 121 2.72 16.20 -22.96
C ASP A 121 2.86 17.53 -22.17
N ASP A 122 2.86 17.49 -20.83
CA ASP A 122 3.26 18.59 -19.95
C ASP A 122 4.80 18.70 -19.75
N ASP A 123 5.61 17.67 -20.08
CA ASP A 123 7.10 17.73 -20.07
C ASP A 123 7.65 18.63 -21.19
N ALA A 124 6.78 19.18 -22.05
CA ALA A 124 7.18 20.24 -22.97
C ALA A 124 7.69 21.49 -22.23
N ASP A 125 7.29 21.69 -20.96
CA ASP A 125 7.81 22.76 -20.09
C ASP A 125 9.18 22.38 -19.48
N ASP A 126 9.40 21.10 -19.14
CA ASP A 126 10.67 20.60 -18.56
C ASP A 126 11.81 20.45 -19.60
N ALA A 127 11.48 20.44 -20.89
CA ALA A 127 12.45 20.41 -21.99
C ALA A 127 12.96 21.82 -22.39
N GLU A 128 12.30 22.90 -21.95
CA GLU A 128 12.80 24.27 -22.13
C GLU A 128 13.81 24.57 -21.01
N PRO A 129 15.11 24.81 -21.32
CA PRO A 129 16.07 25.15 -20.29
C PRO A 129 15.65 26.44 -19.57
N ASP A 130 15.62 26.39 -18.23
CA ASP A 130 15.27 27.53 -17.36
C ASP A 130 15.88 28.84 -17.87
N ARG A 131 15.06 29.88 -17.97
CA ARG A 131 15.60 31.19 -18.30
C ARG A 131 16.35 31.71 -17.07
N GLU A 132 17.40 32.49 -17.33
CA GLU A 132 18.21 33.10 -16.28
C GLU A 132 17.43 34.08 -15.37
N SER A 133 16.19 34.42 -15.75
CA SER A 133 15.21 35.16 -14.95
C SER A 133 14.49 34.33 -13.89
N ASP A 134 14.39 33.01 -14.07
CA ASP A 134 13.55 32.12 -13.26
C ASP A 134 14.29 31.62 -12.02
N ILE A 135 15.62 31.59 -12.10
CA ILE A 135 16.55 31.20 -11.04
C ILE A 135 16.76 32.34 -10.01
N ARG A 136 16.44 33.59 -10.37
CA ARG A 136 16.73 34.74 -9.50
C ARG A 136 15.72 34.82 -8.35
N PRO A 137 16.17 34.95 -7.08
CA PRO A 137 15.27 35.14 -5.95
C PRO A 137 14.35 36.34 -6.19
N ARG A 138 13.05 36.09 -6.38
CA ARG A 138 12.04 37.16 -6.43
C ARG A 138 11.84 37.66 -5.01
N PHE A 139 12.59 38.67 -4.62
CA PHE A 139 12.31 39.42 -3.40
C PHE A 139 10.89 39.98 -3.50
N HIS A 140 9.97 39.39 -2.75
CA HIS A 140 8.59 39.83 -2.68
C HIS A 140 8.59 41.26 -2.12
N LYS A 141 8.48 42.28 -2.98
CA LYS A 141 8.32 43.65 -2.52
C LYS A 141 6.94 43.74 -1.84
N PRO A 142 6.84 44.09 -0.55
CA PRO A 142 5.55 44.33 0.05
C PRO A 142 4.88 45.47 -0.73
N ARG A 143 3.66 45.24 -1.23
CA ARG A 143 2.83 46.28 -1.83
C ARG A 143 2.58 47.34 -0.75
N SER A 144 3.33 48.44 -0.78
CA SER A 144 2.99 49.62 -0.01
C SER A 144 1.71 50.21 -0.61
N HIS A 145 0.58 49.94 0.04
CA HIS A 145 -0.66 50.67 -0.21
C HIS A 145 -0.48 52.11 0.29
N THR A 146 0.00 53.02 -0.56
CA THR A 146 -0.10 54.45 -0.29
C THR A 146 -1.53 54.89 -0.52
N ILE A 147 -2.32 54.92 0.56
CA ILE A 147 -3.57 55.67 0.66
C ILE A 147 -3.19 57.16 0.53
N LYS A 148 -3.56 57.79 -0.60
CA LYS A 148 -3.42 59.25 -0.76
C LYS A 148 -4.50 59.93 0.07
N HIS A 149 -4.11 60.47 1.23
CA HIS A 149 -4.91 61.40 2.00
C HIS A 149 -4.87 62.76 1.29
N ASN A 150 -6.01 63.20 0.73
CA ASN A 150 -6.12 64.54 0.15
C ASN A 150 -6.50 65.54 1.25
N ALA A 151 -5.56 66.39 1.63
CA ALA A 151 -5.74 67.65 2.34
C ALA A 151 -4.62 68.56 1.85
N GLY A 152 -4.79 69.78 1.35
CA GLY A 152 -5.92 70.67 1.11
C GLY A 152 -5.33 72.08 0.88
N ALA A 153 -6.12 72.96 0.25
CA ALA A 153 -5.95 74.42 0.16
C ALA A 153 -5.01 75.02 -0.91
N GLY A 154 -5.66 75.75 -1.82
CA GLY A 154 -5.18 76.80 -2.70
C GLY A 154 -6.41 77.49 -3.27
#